data_AF-A0A2S1YL22-F1
#
_entry.id   AF-A0A2S1YL22-F1
#
_cell.length_a   1.000
_cell.length_b   1.000
_cell.length_c   1.000
_cell.angle_alpha   90.00
_cell.angle_beta   90.00
_cell.angle_gamma   90.00
#
_symmetry.space_group_name_H-M   'P 1'
#
loop_
_entity.id
_entity.type
_entity.pdbx_description
1 polymer ?
#
loop_
_entity_poly.entity_id
_entity_poly.type
_entity_poly.pdbx_seq_one_letter_code
_entity_poly.pdbx_strand_id
1 'polypeptide(L)'
;MNRKQIKERIAQLYVALQFCSEKIRTFTAGERICINQERFQWLHILNNPEAEPRPVSAAIENKVKDVTRLVTKYNFTSYYEDPFIEEENESDTIPEKSEPMN
;
A
#
# COMPACT_ATOMS: atom_id res chain seq x y z
N MET A 1 12.35 7.63 11.98
CA MET A 1 11.86 8.47 10.87
C MET A 1 10.88 9.49 11.44
N ASN A 2 10.89 10.74 10.98
CA ASN A 2 9.87 11.72 11.38
C ASN A 2 8.55 11.50 10.63
N ARG A 3 7.46 12.16 11.06
CA ARG A 3 6.12 12.00 10.46
C ARG A 3 6.10 12.20 8.93
N LYS A 4 6.85 13.18 8.43
CA LYS A 4 6.96 13.45 6.98
C LYS A 4 7.61 12.27 6.25
N GLN A 5 8.73 11.77 6.76
CA GLN A 5 9.44 10.62 6.20
C GLN A 5 8.57 9.34 6.21
N ILE A 6 7.78 9.14 7.26
CA ILE A 6 6.84 8.00 7.33
C ILE A 6 5.78 8.11 6.23
N LYS A 7 5.20 9.30 6.04
CA LYS A 7 4.23 9.54 4.96
C LYS A 7 4.84 9.30 3.57
N GLU A 8 6.04 9.79 3.34
CA GLU A 8 6.79 9.56 2.09
C GLU A 8 7.03 8.06 1.85
N ARG A 9 7.38 7.32 2.89
CA ARG A 9 7.56 5.87 2.82
C ARG A 9 6.26 5.14 2.50
N ILE A 10 5.15 5.49 3.14
CA ILE A 10 3.82 4.92 2.85
C ILE A 10 3.46 5.14 1.38
N ALA A 11 3.61 6.37 0.88
CA ALA A 11 3.35 6.70 -0.51
C ALA A 11 4.23 5.90 -1.47
N GLN A 12 5.53 5.78 -1.18
CA GLN A 12 6.46 4.98 -1.98
C GLN A 12 6.05 3.50 -2.06
N LEU A 13 5.70 2.89 -0.92
CA LEU A 13 5.28 1.49 -0.86
C LEU A 13 3.96 1.26 -1.60
N TYR A 14 3.03 2.23 -1.50
CA TYR A 14 1.76 2.20 -2.20
C TYR A 14 1.94 2.24 -3.72
N VAL A 15 2.70 3.23 -4.22
CA VAL A 15 3.00 3.37 -5.65
C VAL A 15 3.74 2.14 -6.18
N ALA A 16 4.67 1.58 -5.41
CA ALA A 16 5.39 0.37 -5.83
C ALA A 16 4.44 -0.83 -6.02
N LEU A 17 3.44 -0.98 -5.15
CA LEU A 17 2.44 -2.06 -5.26
C LEU A 17 1.51 -1.88 -6.47
N GLN A 18 1.06 -0.64 -6.73
CA GLN A 18 0.22 -0.35 -7.89
C GLN A 18 0.97 -0.52 -9.20
N PHE A 19 2.15 0.10 -9.32
CA PHE A 19 2.99 -0.03 -10.52
C PHE A 19 3.26 -1.50 -10.86
N CYS A 20 3.52 -2.33 -9.85
CA CYS A 20 3.76 -3.74 -10.07
C CYS A 20 2.54 -4.57 -10.43
N SER A 21 1.34 -4.08 -10.11
CA SER A 21 0.08 -4.71 -10.52
C SER A 21 -0.29 -4.34 -11.96
N GLU A 22 0.06 -3.14 -12.41
CA GLU A 22 -0.41 -2.57 -13.69
C GLU A 22 0.62 -2.62 -14.83
N LYS A 23 1.92 -2.55 -14.52
CA LYS A 23 2.98 -2.40 -15.53
C LYS A 23 3.92 -3.58 -15.58
N ILE A 24 4.70 -3.79 -14.52
CA ILE A 24 5.77 -4.80 -14.51
C ILE A 24 5.73 -5.54 -13.19
N ARG A 25 5.51 -6.87 -13.27
CA ARG A 25 5.43 -7.74 -12.10
C ARG A 25 6.81 -8.01 -11.49
N THR A 26 7.35 -7.03 -10.77
CA THR A 26 8.69 -7.07 -10.13
C THR A 26 8.71 -7.88 -8.82
N PHE A 27 7.58 -7.91 -8.12
CA PHE A 27 7.44 -8.58 -6.83
C PHE A 27 6.68 -9.90 -6.95
N THR A 28 7.16 -10.92 -6.23
CA THR A 28 6.41 -12.15 -5.96
C THR A 28 5.20 -11.86 -5.06
N ALA A 29 4.30 -12.84 -4.91
CA ALA A 29 3.16 -12.70 -3.99
C ALA A 29 3.60 -12.47 -2.54
N GLY A 30 4.58 -13.24 -2.05
CA GLY A 30 5.13 -13.06 -0.70
C GLY A 30 5.75 -11.68 -0.48
N GLU A 31 6.51 -11.19 -1.46
CA GLU A 31 7.11 -9.84 -1.38
C GLU A 31 6.05 -8.74 -1.35
N ARG A 32 4.97 -8.85 -2.15
CA ARG A 32 3.86 -7.90 -2.09
C ARG A 32 3.19 -7.90 -0.70
N ILE A 33 3.02 -9.07 -0.08
CA ILE A 33 2.49 -9.17 1.29
C ILE A 33 3.41 -8.45 2.27
N CYS A 34 4.73 -8.66 2.21
CA CYS A 34 5.68 -7.99 3.10
C CYS A 34 5.66 -6.45 2.93
N ILE A 35 5.62 -5.95 1.69
CA ILE A 35 5.52 -4.52 1.39
C ILE A 35 4.21 -3.93 1.94
N ASN A 36 3.10 -4.66 1.77
CA ASN A 36 1.79 -4.24 2.28
C ASN A 36 1.77 -4.20 3.82
N GLN A 37 2.38 -5.19 4.48
CA GLN A 37 2.54 -5.23 5.94
C GLN A 37 3.38 -4.06 6.45
N GLU A 38 4.51 -3.75 5.79
CA GLU A 38 5.30 -2.57 6.14
C GLU A 38 4.47 -1.29 6.00
N ARG A 39 3.72 -1.14 4.90
CA ARG A 39 2.85 0.02 4.66
C ARG A 39 1.85 0.21 5.81
N PHE A 40 1.15 -0.85 6.20
CA PHE A 40 0.18 -0.79 7.31
C PHE A 40 0.85 -0.53 8.67
N GLN A 41 2.04 -1.07 8.91
CA GLN A 41 2.77 -0.77 10.15
C GLN A 41 3.12 0.72 10.22
N TRP A 42 3.54 1.32 9.12
CA TRP A 42 3.81 2.76 9.07
C TRP A 42 2.54 3.61 9.27
N LEU A 43 1.41 3.20 8.68
CA LEU A 43 0.11 3.84 8.95
C LEU A 43 -0.25 3.76 10.44
N HIS A 44 -0.05 2.61 11.08
CA HIS A 44 -0.29 2.44 12.50
C HIS A 44 0.61 3.34 13.37
N ILE A 45 1.90 3.45 13.03
CA ILE A 45 2.88 4.29 13.73
C ILE A 45 2.52 5.79 13.65
N LEU A 46 1.88 6.25 12.56
CA LEU A 46 1.42 7.64 12.47
C LEU A 46 0.43 8.02 13.57
N ASN A 47 -0.32 7.05 14.09
CA ASN A 47 -1.29 7.22 15.16
C ASN A 47 -0.76 6.73 16.51
N ASN A 48 0.24 5.85 16.52
CA ASN A 48 0.83 5.23 17.70
C ASN A 48 2.37 5.32 17.62
N PRO A 49 2.98 6.46 18.01
CA PRO A 49 4.41 6.69 17.84
C PRO A 49 5.33 5.71 18.58
N GLU A 50 4.83 5.07 19.63
CA GLU A 50 5.54 4.06 20.42
C GLU A 50 5.57 2.68 19.73
N ALA A 51 4.82 2.48 18.64
CA ALA A 51 4.82 1.23 17.91
C ALA A 51 6.14 1.03 17.14
N GLU A 52 6.62 -0.21 17.12
CA GLU A 52 7.87 -0.54 16.44
C GLU A 52 7.68 -0.70 14.92
N PRO A 53 8.61 -0.20 14.09
CA PRO A 53 8.55 -0.42 12.65
C PRO A 53 8.83 -1.88 12.29
N ARG A 54 8.22 -2.33 11.19
CA ARG A 54 8.49 -3.64 10.59
C ARG A 54 9.10 -3.44 9.20
N PRO A 55 10.40 -3.13 9.12
CA PRO A 55 11.06 -2.94 7.83
C PRO A 55 11.11 -4.25 7.05
N VAL A 56 11.09 -4.14 5.73
CA VAL A 56 11.32 -5.26 4.82
C VAL A 56 12.81 -5.61 4.71
N SER A 57 13.11 -6.77 4.12
CA SER A 57 14.49 -7.19 3.88
C SER A 57 15.21 -6.26 2.89
N ALA A 58 16.54 -6.22 2.96
CA ALA A 58 17.36 -5.43 2.04
C ALA A 58 17.11 -5.79 0.55
N ALA A 59 16.77 -7.04 0.26
CA ALA A 59 16.42 -7.47 -1.10
C ALA A 59 15.12 -6.80 -1.59
N ILE A 60 14.09 -6.75 -0.74
CA ILE A 60 12.84 -6.06 -1.05
C ILE A 60 13.09 -4.55 -1.16
N GLU A 61 13.90 -3.99 -0.27
CA GLU A 61 14.25 -2.56 -0.30
C GLU A 61 14.91 -2.15 -1.62
N ASN A 62 15.85 -2.96 -2.12
CA ASN A 62 16.49 -2.70 -3.41
C ASN A 62 15.49 -2.76 -4.55
N LYS A 63 14.56 -3.72 -4.55
CA LYS A 63 13.49 -3.79 -5.55
C LYS A 63 12.54 -2.59 -5.48
N VAL A 64 12.22 -2.09 -4.29
CA VAL A 64 11.38 -0.87 -4.12
C VAL A 64 12.09 0.35 -4.73
N LYS A 65 13.41 0.49 -4.53
CA LYS A 65 14.22 1.54 -5.18
C LYS A 65 14.21 1.42 -6.70
N ASP A 66 14.38 0.20 -7.22
CA ASP A 66 14.30 -0.05 -8.66
C ASP A 66 12.93 0.30 -9.23
N VAL A 67 11.85 -0.10 -8.57
CA VAL A 67 10.48 0.26 -8.97
C VAL A 67 10.28 1.77 -8.94
N THR A 68 10.81 2.47 -7.93
CA THR A 68 10.73 3.95 -7.87
C THR A 68 11.37 4.58 -9.12
N ARG A 69 12.53 4.07 -9.56
CA ARG A 69 13.17 4.53 -10.81
C ARG A 69 12.33 4.19 -12.05
N LEU A 70 11.69 3.01 -12.08
CA LEU A 70 10.82 2.59 -13.19
C LEU A 70 9.54 3.45 -13.26
N VAL A 71 8.93 3.77 -12.13
CA VAL A 71 7.76 4.66 -12.04
C VAL A 71 8.06 6.00 -12.72
N THR A 72 9.20 6.63 -12.40
CA THR A 72 9.65 7.84 -13.09
C THR A 72 9.88 7.61 -14.59
N LYS A 73 10.57 6.51 -14.96
CA LYS A 73 10.87 6.19 -16.37
C LYS A 73 9.61 6.05 -17.22
N TYR A 74 8.53 5.49 -16.65
CA TYR A 74 7.27 5.25 -17.35
C TYR A 74 6.24 6.37 -17.17
N ASN A 75 6.60 7.48 -16.49
CA ASN A 75 5.67 8.54 -16.10
C ASN A 75 4.39 7.95 -15.48
N PHE A 76 4.54 6.96 -14.61
CA PHE A 76 3.40 6.28 -14.01
C PHE A 76 2.76 7.18 -12.94
N THR A 77 1.45 7.33 -13.03
CA THR A 77 0.61 7.99 -12.03
C THR A 77 -0.26 6.91 -11.38
N SER A 78 -0.27 6.87 -10.05
CA SER A 78 -1.13 5.96 -9.29
C SER A 78 -2.61 6.23 -9.56
N TYR A 79 -3.42 5.17 -9.70
CA TYR A 79 -4.87 5.33 -9.93
C TYR A 79 -5.57 6.00 -8.74
N TYR A 80 -5.15 5.65 -7.54
CA TYR A 80 -5.53 6.34 -6.31
C TYR A 80 -4.45 7.36 -5.97
N GLU A 81 -4.83 8.65 -5.95
CA GLU A 81 -3.90 9.75 -5.68
C GLU A 81 -3.48 9.81 -4.19
N ASP A 82 -4.35 9.33 -3.28
CA ASP A 82 -4.11 9.41 -1.84
C ASP A 82 -3.87 8.00 -1.23
N PRO A 83 -2.63 7.69 -0.79
CA PRO A 83 -2.29 6.42 -0.15
C PRO A 83 -2.80 6.33 1.32
N PHE A 84 -3.49 7.35 1.81
CA PHE A 84 -4.06 7.44 3.16
C PHE A 84 -5.59 7.32 3.19
N ILE A 85 -6.26 7.29 2.04
CA ILE A 85 -7.70 6.97 1.96
C ILE A 85 -7.83 5.45 2.14
N GLU A 86 -8.60 5.02 3.14
CA GLU A 86 -9.03 3.63 3.24
C GLU A 86 -9.83 3.30 1.99
N GLU A 87 -9.43 2.27 1.24
CA GLU A 87 -10.25 1.76 0.15
C GLU A 87 -11.61 1.40 0.76
N GLU A 88 -12.63 2.24 0.54
CA GLU A 88 -14.01 1.90 0.87
C GLU A 88 -14.30 0.63 0.08
N ASN A 89 -14.31 -0.50 0.78
CA ASN A 89 -14.66 -1.77 0.18
C ASN A 89 -16.06 -1.61 -0.39
N GLU A 90 -16.16 -1.65 -1.72
CA GLU A 90 -17.41 -1.69 -2.45
C GLU A 90 -18.09 -3.05 -2.19
N SER A 91 -18.57 -3.27 -0.96
CA SER A 91 -19.34 -4.46 -0.57
C SER A 91 -20.31 -4.25 0.60
N ASP A 92 -20.66 -3.00 0.96
CA ASP A 92 -21.70 -2.71 1.96
C ASP A 92 -23.05 -2.31 1.34
N THR A 93 -23.43 -2.97 0.25
CA THR A 93 -24.85 -3.01 -0.16
C THR A 93 -25.27 -4.46 -0.36
N ILE A 94 -25.47 -5.17 0.75
CA ILE A 94 -26.43 -6.27 0.76
C ILE A 94 -27.82 -5.59 0.86
N PRO A 95 -28.68 -5.63 -0.17
CA PRO A 95 -30.05 -5.18 0.00
C PRO A 95 -30.71 -6.10 1.04
N GLU A 96 -31.21 -5.49 2.12
CA GLU A 96 -32.05 -6.15 3.11
C GLU A 96 -33.15 -6.92 2.39
N LYS A 97 -33.07 -8.26 2.40
CA LYS A 97 -34.20 -9.09 1.99
C LYS A 97 -35.28 -8.88 3.04
N SER A 98 -36.31 -8.10 2.70
CA SER A 98 -37.59 -8.08 3.40
C SER A 98 -38.14 -9.51 3.48
N GLU A 99 -38.22 -10.07 4.69
CA GLU A 99 -38.88 -11.35 4.95
C GLU A 99 -40.37 -11.26 4.58
N PRO A 100 -40.98 -12.31 4.01
CA PRO A 100 -42.41 -12.36 3.85
C PRO A 100 -43.04 -12.70 5.20
N MET A 101 -43.86 -11.77 5.70
CA MET A 101 -44.80 -12.00 6.81
C MET A 101 -45.77 -13.11 6.39
N ASN A 102 -45.79 -14.22 7.14
CA ASN A 102 -46.87 -15.21 7.16
C ASN A 102 -47.54 -15.15 8.54
#